data_AF-A0AA51L8G5-F1
#
_entry.id   AF-A0AA51L8G5-F1
#
_cell.length_a   1.000
_cell.length_b   1.000
_cell.length_c   1.000
_cell.angle_alpha   90.00
_cell.angle_beta   90.00
_cell.angle_gamma   90.00
#
_symmetry.space_group_name_H-M   'P 1'
#
loop_
_entity.id
_entity.type
_entity.pdbx_description
1 polymer ?
#
loop_
_entity_poly.entity_id
_entity_poly.type
_entity_poly.pdbx_seq_one_letter_code
_entity_poly.pdbx_strand_id
1 'polypeptide(L)'
;MWISHENVLRHRRFSSNQTLVTFQNKQSYLFPISYTSFENQLLRTALLRTKLMQRIDSMERKTFYLKQRPTFLEASEAQHRYGKNTNSREE
;
A
#
# COMPACT_ATOMS: atom_id res chain seq x y z
N MET A 1 15.83 -4.17 -18.16
CA MET A 1 14.52 -4.19 -18.85
C MET A 1 13.45 -4.55 -17.84
N TRP A 2 12.39 -3.75 -17.72
CA TRP A 2 11.28 -3.97 -16.77
C TRP A 2 9.99 -4.16 -17.55
N ILE A 3 9.28 -5.26 -17.29
CA ILE A 3 8.01 -5.59 -17.94
C ILE A 3 6.94 -5.62 -16.84
N SER A 4 5.88 -4.83 -17.03
CA SER A 4 4.73 -4.88 -16.13
C SER A 4 4.01 -6.21 -16.27
N HIS A 5 3.71 -6.86 -15.14
CA HIS A 5 2.92 -8.09 -15.09
C HIS A 5 1.60 -7.95 -15.86
N GLU A 6 0.94 -6.79 -15.78
CA GLU A 6 -0.35 -6.57 -16.44
C GLU A 6 -0.27 -6.71 -17.96
N ASN A 7 0.80 -6.22 -18.57
CA ASN A 7 0.90 -6.20 -20.03
C ASN A 7 1.16 -7.59 -20.61
N VAL A 8 1.51 -8.57 -19.77
CA VAL A 8 1.81 -9.94 -20.17
C VAL A 8 0.52 -10.77 -20.19
N LEU A 9 0.17 -11.27 -21.37
CA LEU A 9 -0.95 -12.20 -21.53
C LEU A 9 -0.53 -13.64 -21.20
N ARG A 10 0.63 -14.05 -21.73
CA ARG A 10 1.20 -15.37 -21.50
C ARG A 10 2.70 -15.33 -21.73
N HIS A 11 3.43 -16.19 -21.04
CA HIS A 11 4.84 -16.45 -21.32
C HIS A 11 5.10 -17.95 -21.39
N ARG A 12 6.09 -18.36 -22.18
CA ARG A 12 6.51 -19.76 -22.29
C ARG A 12 8.01 -19.84 -22.54
N ARG A 13 8.61 -20.97 -22.13
CA ARG A 13 10.00 -21.27 -22.42
C ARG A 13 10.18 -21.48 -23.93
N PHE A 14 11.18 -20.81 -24.51
CA PHE A 14 11.58 -21.02 -25.90
C PHE A 14 12.88 -21.81 -25.99
N SER A 15 13.90 -21.43 -25.21
CA SER A 15 15.16 -22.16 -25.06
C SER A 15 15.64 -22.12 -23.60
N SER A 16 16.87 -22.56 -23.30
CA SER A 16 17.45 -22.43 -21.96
C SER A 16 17.51 -20.98 -21.48
N ASN A 17 17.88 -20.07 -22.38
CA ASN A 17 18.15 -18.66 -22.08
C ASN A 17 17.20 -17.70 -22.81
N GLN A 18 16.10 -18.22 -23.38
CA GLN A 18 15.12 -17.40 -24.07
C GLN A 18 13.69 -17.74 -23.67
N THR A 19 12.88 -16.69 -23.56
CA THR A 19 11.48 -16.77 -23.18
C THR A 19 10.65 -16.06 -24.25
N LEU A 20 9.61 -16.73 -24.75
CA LEU A 20 8.62 -16.11 -25.63
C LEU A 20 7.51 -15.53 -24.77
N VAL A 21 7.26 -14.24 -24.90
CA VAL A 21 6.25 -13.52 -24.13
C VAL A 21 5.24 -12.93 -25.11
N THR A 22 3.97 -13.27 -24.90
CA THR A 22 2.83 -12.69 -25.61
C THR A 22 2.22 -11.61 -24.73
N PHE A 23 2.11 -10.40 -25.26
CA PHE A 23 1.50 -9.26 -24.59
C PHE A 23 -0.01 -9.18 -24.85
N GLN A 24 -0.73 -8.36 -24.09
CA GLN A 24 -2.18 -8.18 -24.24
C GLN A 24 -2.59 -7.73 -25.65
N ASN A 25 -1.74 -6.99 -26.34
CA ASN A 25 -1.95 -6.58 -27.74
C ASN A 25 -1.76 -7.72 -28.75
N LYS A 26 -1.62 -8.97 -28.28
CA LYS A 26 -1.38 -10.20 -29.06
C LYS A 26 -0.02 -10.25 -29.76
N GLN A 27 0.84 -9.25 -29.59
CA GLN A 27 2.20 -9.29 -30.11
C GLN A 27 3.06 -10.19 -29.22
N SER A 28 3.96 -10.93 -29.86
CA SER A 28 4.86 -11.85 -29.15
C SER A 28 6.30 -11.48 -29.44
N TYR A 29 7.11 -11.44 -28.38
CA TYR A 29 8.52 -11.08 -28.45
C TYR A 29 9.38 -12.11 -27.74
N LEU A 30 10.57 -12.34 -28.29
CA LEU A 30 11.58 -13.21 -27.71
C LEU A 30 12.49 -12.38 -26.81
N PHE A 31 12.57 -12.73 -25.53
CA PHE A 31 13.46 -12.08 -24.59
C PHE A 31 14.67 -12.96 -24.29
N PRO A 32 15.89 -12.40 -24.28
CA PRO A 32 17.13 -13.13 -24.00
C PRO A 32 17.34 -13.34 -22.49
N ILE A 33 16.35 -13.95 -21.85
CA ILE A 33 16.35 -14.30 -20.43
C ILE A 33 15.73 -15.69 -20.25
N SER A 34 16.22 -16.43 -19.25
CA SER A 34 15.65 -17.73 -18.92
C SER A 34 14.20 -17.58 -18.44
N TYR A 35 13.41 -18.62 -18.68
CA TYR A 35 12.02 -18.68 -18.25
C TYR A 35 11.86 -18.41 -16.75
N THR A 36 12.71 -19.04 -15.93
CA THR A 36 12.69 -18.89 -14.46
C THR A 36 13.01 -17.46 -14.03
N SER A 37 13.95 -16.79 -14.70
CA SER A 37 14.28 -15.40 -14.38
C SER A 37 13.13 -14.46 -14.72
N PHE A 38 12.50 -14.66 -15.87
CA PHE A 38 11.34 -13.89 -16.29
C PHE A 38 10.16 -14.08 -15.35
N GLU A 39 9.82 -15.34 -15.02
CA GLU A 39 8.72 -15.69 -14.12
C GLU A 39 8.93 -15.08 -12.73
N ASN A 40 10.15 -15.17 -12.18
CA ASN A 40 10.50 -14.52 -10.91
C ASN A 40 10.33 -13.00 -10.95
N GLN A 41 10.72 -12.34 -12.06
CA GLN A 41 10.51 -10.90 -12.22
C GLN A 41 9.01 -10.56 -12.24
N LEU A 42 8.22 -11.35 -12.95
CA LEU A 42 6.77 -11.18 -13.04
C LEU A 42 6.10 -11.35 -11.67
N LEU A 43 6.47 -12.38 -10.90
CA LEU A 43 5.96 -12.63 -9.56
C LEU A 43 6.32 -11.52 -8.57
N ARG A 44 7.57 -11.04 -8.61
CA ARG A 44 8.02 -9.93 -7.74
C ARG A 44 7.24 -8.66 -8.03
N THR A 45 6.99 -8.34 -9.31
CA THR A 45 6.21 -7.15 -9.68
C THR A 45 4.74 -7.28 -9.30
N ALA A 46 4.14 -8.47 -9.46
CA ALA A 46 2.77 -8.75 -8.98
C ALA A 46 2.66 -8.59 -7.45
N LEU A 47 3.59 -9.18 -6.69
CA LEU A 47 3.61 -9.05 -5.23
C LEU A 47 3.79 -7.60 -4.77
N LEU A 48 4.70 -6.85 -5.41
CA LEU A 48 4.92 -5.45 -5.10
C LEU A 48 3.65 -4.63 -5.33
N ARG A 49 2.97 -4.87 -6.46
CA ARG A 49 1.68 -4.23 -6.76
C ARG A 49 0.64 -4.54 -5.70
N THR A 50 0.46 -5.81 -5.33
CA THR A 50 -0.49 -6.21 -4.28
C THR A 50 -0.20 -5.50 -2.96
N LYS A 51 1.08 -5.44 -2.54
CA LYS A 51 1.48 -4.73 -1.32
C LYS A 51 1.21 -3.23 -1.41
N LEU A 52 1.42 -2.63 -2.58
CA LEU A 52 1.12 -1.22 -2.80
C LEU A 52 -0.38 -0.95 -2.68
N MET A 53 -1.22 -1.75 -3.32
CA MET A 53 -2.69 -1.61 -3.25
C MET A 53 -3.18 -1.77 -1.80
N GLN A 54 -2.70 -2.79 -1.08
CA GLN A 54 -3.01 -2.97 0.35
C GLN A 54 -2.65 -1.74 1.20
N ARG A 55 -1.53 -1.09 0.90
CA ARG A 55 -1.12 0.14 1.60
C ARG A 55 -2.07 1.29 1.29
N ILE A 56 -2.44 1.47 0.02
CA ILE A 56 -3.41 2.49 -0.40
C ILE A 56 -4.73 2.28 0.34
N ASP A 57 -5.31 1.07 0.30
CA ASP A 57 -6.57 0.75 0.99
C ASP A 57 -6.48 0.97 2.52
N SER A 58 -5.32 0.71 3.12
CA SER A 58 -5.10 0.96 4.55
C SER A 58 -5.02 2.45 4.88
N MET A 59 -4.45 3.26 3.99
CA MET A 59 -4.34 4.71 4.14
C MET A 59 -5.70 5.37 3.92
N GLU A 60 -6.47 4.94 2.92
CA GLU A 60 -7.83 5.42 2.67
C GLU A 60 -8.72 5.20 3.89
N ARG A 61 -8.68 4.01 4.51
CA ARG A 61 -9.40 3.73 5.76
C ARG A 61 -8.97 4.66 6.90
N LYS A 62 -7.66 4.83 7.14
CA LYS A 62 -7.17 5.72 8.21
C LYS A 62 -7.58 7.17 7.98
N THR A 63 -7.48 7.66 6.74
CA THR A 63 -7.87 9.03 6.41
C THR A 63 -9.38 9.24 6.54
N PHE A 64 -10.20 8.23 6.24
CA PHE A 64 -11.64 8.26 6.52
C PHE A 64 -11.92 8.42 8.02
N TYR A 65 -11.30 7.62 8.89
CA TYR A 65 -11.47 7.76 10.35
C TYR A 65 -10.93 9.10 10.89
N LEU A 66 -9.84 9.62 10.32
CA LEU A 66 -9.32 10.94 10.69
C LEU A 66 -10.25 12.08 10.26
N LYS A 67 -10.90 11.96 9.10
CA LYS A 67 -11.90 12.94 8.61
C LYS A 67 -13.22 12.89 9.39
N GLN A 68 -13.60 11.72 9.88
CA GLN A 68 -14.82 11.52 10.68
C GLN A 68 -14.61 11.71 12.19
N ARG A 69 -13.40 12.06 12.63
CA ARG A 69 -13.16 12.39 14.02
C ARG A 69 -13.97 13.66 14.36
N PRO A 70 -14.95 13.60 15.28
CA PRO A 70 -15.57 14.82 15.77
C PRO A 70 -14.46 15.67 16.40
N THR A 71 -14.41 16.95 16.06
CA THR A 71 -13.43 17.93 16.56
C THR A 71 -13.45 18.08 18.08
N PHE A 72 -14.47 17.55 18.75
CA PHE A 72 -14.61 17.47 20.21
C PHE A 72 -14.43 16.03 20.71
N LEU A 73 -13.17 15.58 20.76
CA LEU A 73 -12.73 14.58 21.73
C LEU A 73 -11.76 15.29 22.66
N GLU A 74 -12.27 16.32 23.35
CA GLU A 74 -11.63 16.81 24.58
C GLU A 74 -11.63 15.62 25.55
N ALA A 75 -10.46 15.27 26.08
CA ALA A 75 -10.38 14.24 27.11
C ALA A 75 -11.33 14.64 28.24
N SER A 76 -12.14 13.70 28.75
CA SER A 76 -12.93 13.92 29.97
C SER A 76 -12.03 13.93 31.21
N GLU A 77 -10.86 14.57 31.13
CA GLU A 77 -10.15 14.93 32.35
C GLU A 77 -11.10 15.83 33.12
N ALA A 78 -11.69 15.27 34.18
CA ALA A 78 -12.58 16.01 35.05
C ALA A 78 -11.84 17.29 35.41
N GLN A 79 -12.44 18.45 35.11
CA GLN A 79 -11.94 19.74 35.56
C GLN A 79 -11.78 19.68 37.08
N HIS A 80 -10.59 19.31 37.53
CA HIS A 80 -10.28 19.25 38.94
C HIS A 80 -10.17 20.71 39.36
N ARG A 81 -11.27 21.23 39.92
CA ARG A 81 -11.34 22.53 40.55
C ARG A 81 -10.35 22.52 41.71
N TYR A 82 -9.10 22.88 41.43
CA TYR A 82 -8.12 23.19 42.46
C TYR A 82 -8.61 24.43 43.23
N GLY A 83 -9.10 24.18 44.43
CA GLY A 83 -9.01 25.07 45.58
C GLY A 83 -9.70 26.43 45.46
N LYS A 84 -11.02 26.46 45.68
CA LYS A 84 -11.65 27.66 46.24
C LYS A 84 -11.29 27.72 47.72
N ASN A 85 -10.15 28.34 48.06
CA ASN A 85 -9.85 28.64 49.45
C ASN A 85 -10.38 30.04 49.76
N THR A 86 -11.60 30.07 50.30
CA THR A 86 -12.12 31.21 51.06
C THR A 86 -11.28 31.35 52.31
N ASN A 87 -10.58 32.48 52.50
CA ASN A 87 -10.16 32.87 53.83
C ASN A 87 -10.55 34.33 54.08
N SER A 88 -11.67 34.46 54.77
CA SER A 88 -12.06 35.63 55.54
C SER A 88 -11.16 35.75 56.77
N ARG A 89 -10.51 36.90 56.95
CA ARG A 89 -9.99 37.46 58.21
C ARG A 89 -9.56 38.90 57.91
N GLU A 90 -10.37 39.89 58.29
CA GLU A 90 -10.22 40.67 59.53
C GLU A 90 -8.86 41.36 59.61
N GLU A 91 -8.82 42.65 59.23
CA GLU A 91 -8.35 43.80 60.03
C GLU A 91 -8.69 45.12 59.32
#